data_AF-A0A1Q8W3G8-F1
#
_entry.id   AF-A0A1Q8W3G8-F1
#
_cell.length_a   1.000
_cell.length_b   1.000
_cell.length_c   1.000
_cell.angle_alpha   90.00
_cell.angle_beta   90.00
_cell.angle_gamma   90.00
#
_symmetry.space_group_name_H-M   'P 1'
#
loop_
_entity.id
_entity.type
_entity.pdbx_description
1 polymer ?
#
loop_
_entity_poly.entity_id
_entity_poly.type
_entity_poly.pdbx_seq_one_letter_code
_entity_poly.pdbx_strand_id
1 'polypeptide(L)'
;MAGDATGSVMRAGDVGRAARRDLQFRIPRKPVVRLGLRARPEENGWIIDGARKSQVLGGAFAREHMGPLLQACDGTRTLDEIGEVTGIGPQAAFEAVSLLWTGGIVEEGDTEPAPGDPAPELARLLSRLGDSTGVNDSWQDAARRLAA
;
A
#
# COMPACT_ATOMS: atom_id res chain seq x y z
N MET A 1 -9.21 29.37 -15.83
CA MET A 1 -8.04 29.34 -14.93
C MET A 1 -7.78 27.89 -14.55
N ALA A 2 -7.17 27.12 -15.45
CA ALA A 2 -6.80 25.73 -15.18
C ALA A 2 -5.40 25.76 -14.55
N GLY A 3 -5.33 25.60 -13.24
CA GLY A 3 -4.06 25.39 -12.55
C GLY A 3 -3.51 24.04 -12.99
N ASP A 4 -2.36 24.06 -13.65
CA ASP A 4 -1.55 22.88 -13.93
C ASP A 4 -1.04 22.32 -12.60
N ALA A 5 -1.84 21.45 -11.99
CA ALA A 5 -1.41 20.62 -10.88
C ALA A 5 -0.45 19.58 -11.47
N THR A 6 0.80 19.96 -11.67
CA THR A 6 1.92 19.05 -11.86
C THR A 6 2.10 18.22 -10.59
N GLY A 7 1.19 17.28 -10.38
CA GLY A 7 1.38 16.22 -9.41
C GLY A 7 2.67 15.50 -9.78
N SER A 8 3.63 15.44 -8.86
CA SER A 8 4.86 14.68 -9.04
C SER A 8 4.49 13.24 -9.41
N VAL A 9 4.77 12.85 -10.65
CA VAL A 9 4.49 11.50 -11.14
C VAL A 9 5.58 10.58 -10.61
N MET A 10 5.22 9.70 -9.68
CA MET A 10 6.11 8.66 -9.17
C MET A 10 5.97 7.39 -10.00
N ARG A 11 7.08 6.82 -10.45
CA ARG A 11 7.11 5.54 -11.18
C ARG A 11 7.56 4.42 -10.26
N ALA A 12 6.92 3.25 -10.40
CA ALA A 12 7.21 2.07 -9.59
C ALA A 12 8.70 1.69 -9.61
N GLY A 13 9.32 1.65 -10.79
CA GLY A 13 10.75 1.34 -10.89
C GLY A 13 11.67 2.38 -10.24
N ASP A 14 11.30 3.67 -10.24
CA ASP A 14 12.11 4.71 -9.59
C ASP A 14 12.03 4.57 -8.06
N VAL A 15 10.81 4.36 -7.54
CA VAL A 15 10.56 4.14 -6.11
C VAL A 15 11.21 2.84 -5.65
N GLY A 16 11.08 1.74 -6.40
CA GLY A 16 11.70 0.46 -6.06
C GLY A 16 13.22 0.54 -6.03
N ARG A 17 13.86 1.24 -6.98
CA ARG A 17 15.32 1.46 -6.92
C ARG A 17 15.76 2.27 -5.71
N ALA A 18 14.97 3.27 -5.31
CA ALA A 18 15.22 4.04 -4.10
C ALA A 18 15.07 3.16 -2.84
N ALA A 19 13.98 2.40 -2.73
CA ALA A 19 13.68 1.52 -1.60
C ALA A 19 14.77 0.46 -1.35
N ARG A 20 15.43 -0.05 -2.39
CA ARG A 20 16.55 -1.01 -2.24
C ARG A 20 17.81 -0.39 -1.63
N ARG A 21 17.96 0.93 -1.71
CA ARG A 21 19.17 1.65 -1.27
C ARG A 21 18.97 2.39 0.04
N ASP A 22 17.71 2.67 0.39
CA ASP A 22 17.35 3.41 1.59
C ASP A 22 16.98 2.44 2.72
N LEU A 23 17.86 2.36 3.73
CA LEU A 23 17.67 1.51 4.91
C LEU A 23 16.50 1.97 5.81
N GLN A 24 16.00 3.19 5.63
CA GLN A 24 14.82 3.70 6.34
C GLN A 24 13.52 3.29 5.64
N PHE A 25 13.59 2.82 4.39
CA PHE A 25 12.45 2.35 3.62
C PHE A 25 12.09 0.90 4.00
N ARG A 26 11.19 0.77 4.98
CA ARG A 26 10.69 -0.54 5.42
C ARG A 26 9.50 -0.97 4.58
N ILE A 27 9.79 -1.53 3.40
CA ILE A 27 8.75 -2.13 2.54
C ILE A 27 8.09 -3.30 3.30
N PRO A 28 6.74 -3.39 3.30
CA PRO A 28 6.04 -4.50 3.92
C PRO A 28 6.50 -5.85 3.38
N ARG A 29 6.75 -6.81 4.28
CA ARG A 29 7.19 -8.16 3.90
C ARG A 29 6.01 -8.99 3.41
N LYS A 30 4.86 -8.87 4.08
CA LYS A 30 3.59 -9.42 3.64
C LYS A 30 2.57 -8.30 3.52
N PRO A 31 2.53 -7.57 2.40
CA PRO A 31 1.69 -6.40 2.26
C PRO A 31 0.21 -6.76 2.40
N VAL A 32 -0.53 -5.91 3.10
CA VAL A 32 -2.00 -5.91 3.13
C VAL A 32 -2.52 -4.56 2.68
N VAL A 33 -3.60 -4.52 1.89
CA VAL A 33 -4.27 -3.25 1.55
C VAL A 33 -4.82 -2.61 2.82
N ARG A 34 -4.52 -1.33 3.04
CA ARG A 34 -5.00 -0.59 4.21
C ARG A 34 -6.52 -0.60 4.29
N LEU A 35 -7.02 -0.73 5.52
CA LEU A 35 -8.44 -0.76 5.82
C LEU A 35 -9.10 0.58 5.50
N GLY A 36 -10.32 0.52 4.95
CA GLY A 36 -11.10 1.73 4.64
C GLY A 36 -10.60 2.52 3.43
N LEU A 37 -9.69 1.94 2.64
CA LEU A 37 -9.41 2.39 1.27
C LEU A 37 -10.44 1.83 0.29
N ARG A 38 -10.69 2.58 -0.78
CA ARG A 38 -11.55 2.16 -1.88
C ARG A 38 -10.77 2.26 -3.18
N ALA A 39 -10.46 1.12 -3.78
CA ALA A 39 -9.88 1.03 -5.11
C ALA A 39 -10.99 0.87 -6.16
N ARG A 40 -10.96 1.69 -7.22
CA ARG A 40 -11.91 1.61 -8.34
C ARG A 40 -11.15 1.65 -9.67
N PRO A 41 -11.48 0.77 -10.62
CA PRO A 41 -10.96 0.89 -11.98
C PRO A 41 -11.50 2.15 -12.67
N GLU A 42 -10.68 2.73 -13.53
CA GLU A 42 -10.94 3.91 -14.36
C GLU A 42 -10.40 3.61 -15.78
N GLU A 43 -10.78 4.37 -16.80
CA GLU A 43 -10.41 4.12 -18.21
C GLU A 43 -8.90 3.87 -18.43
N ASN A 44 -8.05 4.60 -17.69
CA ASN A 44 -6.59 4.56 -17.85
C ASN A 44 -5.83 3.99 -16.64
N GLY A 45 -6.52 3.34 -15.70
CA GLY A 45 -5.90 2.80 -14.50
C GLY A 45 -6.87 2.64 -13.34
N TRP A 46 -6.46 3.11 -12.16
CA TRP A 46 -7.22 2.96 -10.92
C TRP A 46 -7.22 4.24 -10.12
N ILE A 47 -8.35 4.54 -9.47
CA ILE A 47 -8.46 5.57 -8.44
C ILE A 47 -8.50 4.90 -7.07
N ILE A 48 -7.65 5.38 -6.15
CA ILE A 48 -7.62 4.97 -4.76
C ILE A 48 -8.10 6.14 -3.90
N ASP A 49 -9.27 5.94 -3.28
CA ASP A 49 -9.86 6.89 -2.35
C ASP A 49 -9.66 6.42 -0.90
N GLY A 50 -9.55 7.37 0.01
CA GLY A 50 -9.45 7.09 1.45
C GLY A 50 -8.04 7.11 2.04
N ALA A 51 -7.01 7.33 1.24
CA ALA A 51 -5.70 7.75 1.75
C ALA A 51 -5.75 9.24 2.14
N ARG A 52 -4.60 9.82 2.53
CA ARG A 52 -4.46 11.26 2.81
C ARG A 52 -4.97 12.15 1.66
N LYS A 53 -4.81 11.69 0.42
CA LYS A 53 -5.35 12.30 -0.80
C LYS A 53 -5.87 11.20 -1.72
N SER A 54 -6.82 11.53 -2.61
CA SER A 54 -7.19 10.63 -3.70
C SER A 54 -6.01 10.50 -4.67
N GLN A 55 -5.77 9.29 -5.17
CA GLN A 55 -4.59 8.97 -5.97
C GLN A 55 -4.98 8.20 -7.22
N VAL A 56 -4.32 8.51 -8.33
CA VAL A 56 -4.49 7.80 -9.60
C VAL A 56 -3.26 6.92 -9.85
N LEU A 57 -3.48 5.63 -10.02
CA LEU A 57 -2.47 4.66 -10.45
C LEU A 57 -2.70 4.37 -11.93
N GLY A 58 -1.81 4.88 -12.78
CA GLY A 58 -1.96 4.80 -14.24
C GLY A 58 -0.88 3.97 -14.94
N GLY A 59 -1.06 3.79 -16.24
CA GLY A 59 -0.13 3.09 -17.12
C GLY A 59 -0.53 1.65 -17.42
N ALA A 60 0.15 1.03 -18.40
CA ALA A 60 -0.17 -0.32 -18.88
C ALA A 60 -0.21 -1.34 -17.73
N PHE A 61 0.82 -1.32 -16.88
CA PHE A 61 0.90 -2.19 -15.71
C PHE A 61 -0.33 -2.05 -14.79
N ALA A 62 -0.76 -0.81 -14.49
CA ALA A 62 -1.90 -0.60 -13.61
C ALA A 62 -3.22 -1.09 -14.23
N ARG A 63 -3.40 -0.95 -15.55
CA ARG A 63 -4.59 -1.46 -16.25
C ARG A 63 -4.67 -2.98 -16.23
N GLU A 64 -3.54 -3.64 -16.42
CA GLU A 64 -3.47 -5.08 -16.63
C GLU A 64 -3.33 -5.88 -15.32
N HIS A 65 -2.62 -5.34 -14.34
CA HIS A 65 -2.18 -6.12 -13.17
C HIS A 65 -2.63 -5.57 -11.81
N MET A 66 -3.15 -4.35 -11.73
CA MET A 66 -3.46 -3.73 -10.42
C MET A 66 -4.54 -4.48 -9.64
N GLY A 67 -5.61 -4.95 -10.30
CA GLY A 67 -6.67 -5.70 -9.65
C GLY A 67 -6.15 -6.95 -8.94
N PRO A 68 -5.52 -7.89 -9.67
CA PRO A 68 -4.88 -9.07 -9.08
C PRO A 68 -3.81 -8.72 -8.02
N LEU A 69 -3.02 -7.68 -8.23
CA LEU A 69 -2.00 -7.24 -7.28
C LEU A 69 -2.61 -6.80 -5.94
N LEU A 70 -3.66 -5.98 -5.96
CA LEU A 70 -4.35 -5.53 -4.76
C LEU A 70 -5.02 -6.69 -4.02
N GLN A 71 -5.55 -7.68 -4.75
CA GLN A 71 -6.12 -8.90 -4.16
C GLN A 71 -5.04 -9.78 -3.50
N ALA A 72 -3.85 -9.86 -4.10
CA ALA A 72 -2.75 -10.65 -3.56
C ALA A 72 -2.10 -10.02 -2.32
N CYS A 73 -2.24 -8.69 -2.15
CA CYS A 73 -1.84 -7.96 -0.94
C CYS A 73 -2.87 -8.16 0.19
N ASP A 74 -2.96 -9.38 0.72
CA ASP A 74 -3.89 -9.78 1.79
C ASP A 74 -3.20 -10.03 3.14
N GLY A 75 -1.90 -9.72 3.25
CA GLY A 75 -1.11 -9.94 4.46
C GLY A 75 -0.60 -11.36 4.66
N THR A 76 -0.89 -12.29 3.74
CA THR A 76 -0.49 -13.70 3.88
C THR A 76 0.70 -14.08 3.00
N ARG A 77 0.93 -13.34 1.92
CA ARG A 77 1.95 -13.61 0.90
C ARG A 77 3.12 -12.66 0.96
N THR A 78 4.31 -13.18 0.74
CA THR A 78 5.54 -12.42 0.49
C THR A 78 5.53 -11.77 -0.90
N LEU A 79 6.46 -10.84 -1.15
CA LEU A 79 6.57 -10.17 -2.46
C LEU A 79 6.88 -11.14 -3.61
N ASP A 80 7.67 -12.18 -3.35
CA ASP A 80 8.00 -13.20 -4.35
C ASP A 80 6.75 -14.02 -4.70
N GLU A 81 6.01 -14.49 -3.68
CA GLU A 81 4.75 -15.21 -3.86
C GLU A 81 3.70 -14.36 -4.57
N ILE A 82 3.62 -13.05 -4.27
CA ILE A 82 2.76 -12.11 -5.00
C ILE A 82 3.17 -12.05 -6.48
N GLY A 83 4.47 -11.95 -6.77
CA GLY A 83 4.98 -11.94 -8.14
C GLY A 83 4.63 -13.20 -8.92
N GLU A 84 4.66 -14.36 -8.26
CA GLU A 84 4.28 -15.65 -8.85
C GLU A 84 2.77 -15.75 -9.12
N VAL A 85 1.93 -15.52 -8.11
CA VAL A 85 0.46 -15.71 -8.25
C VAL A 85 -0.19 -14.70 -9.20
N THR A 86 0.42 -13.53 -9.37
CA THR A 86 -0.08 -12.50 -10.29
C THR A 86 0.57 -12.57 -11.69
N GLY A 87 1.63 -13.36 -11.86
CA GLY A 87 2.35 -13.52 -13.13
C GLY A 87 3.24 -12.34 -13.55
N ILE A 88 3.44 -11.35 -12.68
CA ILE A 88 4.28 -10.15 -12.98
C ILE A 88 5.77 -10.39 -12.65
N GLY A 89 6.07 -11.43 -11.87
CA GLY A 89 7.41 -11.74 -11.38
C GLY A 89 7.84 -10.91 -10.15
N PRO A 90 8.86 -11.38 -9.42
CA PRO A 90 9.24 -10.84 -8.11
C PRO A 90 9.74 -9.39 -8.17
N GLN A 91 10.46 -9.02 -9.24
CA GLN A 91 10.94 -7.64 -9.40
C GLN A 91 9.78 -6.65 -9.58
N ALA A 92 8.83 -6.96 -10.46
CA ALA A 92 7.69 -6.08 -10.70
C ALA A 92 6.77 -6.01 -9.47
N ALA A 93 6.61 -7.12 -8.74
CA ALA A 93 5.91 -7.14 -7.46
C ALA A 93 6.57 -6.22 -6.43
N PHE A 94 7.89 -6.30 -6.27
CA PHE A 94 8.64 -5.42 -5.39
C PHE A 94 8.48 -3.94 -5.76
N GLU A 95 8.65 -3.59 -7.04
CA GLU A 95 8.53 -2.21 -7.51
C GLU A 95 7.11 -1.66 -7.33
N ALA A 96 6.10 -2.48 -7.65
CA ALA A 96 4.70 -2.10 -7.50
C ALA A 96 4.32 -1.94 -6.02
N VAL A 97 4.68 -2.88 -5.15
CA VAL A 97 4.42 -2.78 -3.71
C VAL A 97 5.19 -1.62 -3.08
N SER A 98 6.41 -1.31 -3.55
CA SER A 98 7.15 -0.13 -3.09
C SER A 98 6.41 1.17 -3.40
N LEU A 99 5.80 1.26 -4.60
CA LEU A 99 4.97 2.39 -4.98
C LEU A 99 3.69 2.46 -4.13
N LEU A 100 3.02 1.33 -3.91
CA LEU A 100 1.82 1.27 -3.07
C LEU A 100 2.12 1.65 -1.62
N TRP A 101 3.25 1.22 -1.07
CA TRP A 101 3.70 1.59 0.27
C TRP A 101 3.96 3.09 0.37
N THR A 102 4.70 3.65 -0.59
CA THR A 102 4.99 5.10 -0.66
C THR A 102 3.71 5.94 -0.83
N GLY A 103 2.71 5.37 -1.51
CA GLY A 103 1.39 5.97 -1.66
C GLY A 103 0.47 5.79 -0.45
N GLY A 104 0.90 5.14 0.62
CA GLY A 104 0.07 4.86 1.78
C GLY A 104 -1.13 3.96 1.45
N ILE A 105 -0.96 3.00 0.53
CA ILE A 105 -2.04 2.11 0.05
C ILE A 105 -1.97 0.75 0.75
N VAL A 106 -0.76 0.27 1.03
CA VAL A 106 -0.52 -0.99 1.75
C VAL A 106 0.16 -0.72 3.09
N GLU A 107 0.09 -1.71 3.96
CA GLU A 107 0.82 -1.77 5.24
C GLU A 107 1.32 -3.20 5.50
N GLU A 108 2.07 -3.40 6.59
CA GLU A 108 2.52 -4.75 6.98
C GLU A 108 1.35 -5.58 7.53
N GLY A 109 1.17 -6.77 6.96
CA GLY A 109 0.18 -7.74 7.40
C GLY A 109 0.75 -8.73 8.42
N ASP A 110 2.06 -8.96 8.41
CA ASP A 110 2.73 -9.87 9.35
C ASP A 110 3.10 -9.16 10.66
N THR A 111 2.08 -8.80 11.44
CA THR A 111 2.23 -8.20 12.76
C THR A 111 1.51 -9.01 13.82
N GLU A 112 1.94 -8.87 15.07
CA GLU A 112 1.17 -9.39 16.21
C GLU A 112 -0.27 -8.85 16.16
N PRO A 113 -1.29 -9.57 16.64
CA PRO A 113 -2.66 -9.05 16.70
C PRO A 113 -2.82 -7.89 17.69
N ALA A 114 -3.79 -7.01 17.44
CA ALA A 114 -4.18 -5.98 18.40
C ALA A 114 -4.90 -6.60 19.62
N PRO A 115 -4.68 -6.08 20.84
CA PRO A 115 -5.37 -6.58 22.03
C PRO A 115 -6.85 -6.18 22.03
N GLY A 116 -7.70 -7.03 22.61
CA GLY A 116 -9.08 -6.67 22.95
C GLY A 116 -10.05 -6.47 21.77
N ASP A 117 -9.68 -6.89 20.56
CA ASP A 117 -10.48 -6.80 19.33
C ASP A 117 -11.09 -5.40 19.12
N PRO A 118 -10.28 -4.40 18.74
CA PRO A 118 -10.73 -3.01 18.65
C PRO A 118 -11.88 -2.87 17.65
N ALA A 119 -12.80 -1.94 17.95
CA ALA A 119 -13.93 -1.66 17.07
C ALA A 119 -13.47 -1.45 15.60
N PRO A 120 -14.19 -1.99 14.60
CA PRO A 120 -13.78 -1.90 13.19
C PRO A 120 -13.52 -0.47 12.70
N GLU A 121 -14.24 0.51 13.23
CA GLU A 121 -14.08 1.93 12.93
C GLU A 121 -12.72 2.46 13.41
N LEU A 122 -12.28 2.03 14.59
CA LEU A 122 -10.96 2.38 15.13
C LEU A 122 -9.85 1.71 14.32
N ALA A 123 -9.99 0.43 13.97
CA ALA A 123 -9.03 -0.27 13.12
C ALA A 123 -8.87 0.43 11.75
N ARG A 124 -9.98 0.81 11.10
CA ARG A 124 -9.96 1.60 9.86
C ARG A 124 -9.31 2.97 10.04
N LEU A 125 -9.62 3.68 11.13
CA LEU A 125 -9.03 4.98 11.40
C LEU A 125 -7.50 4.88 11.56
N LEU A 126 -7.03 3.94 12.37
CA LEU A 126 -5.59 3.71 12.61
C LEU A 126 -4.88 3.28 11.33
N SER A 127 -5.47 2.40 10.53
CA SER A 127 -4.91 1.98 9.24
C SER A 127 -4.81 3.16 8.27
N ARG A 128 -5.82 4.03 8.17
CA ARG A 128 -5.73 5.24 7.32
C ARG A 128 -4.68 6.24 7.81
N LEU A 129 -4.51 6.37 9.12
CA LEU A 129 -3.54 7.28 9.73
C LEU A 129 -2.10 6.75 9.71
N GLY A 130 -1.88 5.44 9.54
CA GLY A 130 -0.56 4.82 9.62
C GLY A 130 0.47 5.48 8.70
N ASP A 131 0.06 5.79 7.46
CA ASP A 131 0.89 6.51 6.48
C ASP A 131 1.26 7.95 6.91
N SER A 132 0.42 8.59 7.73
CA SER A 132 0.65 9.98 8.16
C SER A 132 1.78 10.13 9.18
N THR A 133 2.15 9.05 9.87
CA THR A 133 3.22 9.07 10.88
C THR A 133 4.46 8.28 10.44
N GLY A 134 4.29 7.21 9.65
CA GLY A 134 5.39 6.32 9.25
C GLY A 134 6.07 5.59 10.42
N VAL A 135 5.51 5.70 11.63
CA VAL A 135 6.08 5.17 12.88
C VAL A 135 5.68 3.70 13.10
N ASN A 136 4.51 3.31 12.62
CA ASN A 136 3.93 1.99 12.79
C ASN A 136 3.90 1.26 11.45
N ASP A 137 4.27 -0.02 11.46
CA ASP A 137 4.31 -0.82 10.24
C ASP A 137 2.88 -1.27 9.86
N SER A 138 2.00 -1.39 10.87
CA SER A 138 0.59 -1.73 10.73
C SER A 138 -0.31 -0.94 11.70
N TRP A 139 -1.60 -0.85 11.39
CA TRP A 139 -2.62 -0.38 12.33
C TRP A 139 -2.65 -1.17 13.66
N GLN A 140 -2.28 -2.46 13.62
CA GLN A 140 -2.24 -3.30 14.81
C GLN A 140 -1.17 -2.84 15.80
N ASP A 141 -0.02 -2.35 15.31
CA ASP A 141 1.03 -1.76 16.17
C ASP A 141 0.52 -0.51 16.88
N ALA A 142 -0.21 0.34 16.15
CA ALA A 142 -0.80 1.55 16.71
C ALA A 142 -1.83 1.21 17.79
N ALA A 143 -2.69 0.22 17.53
CA ALA A 143 -3.68 -0.25 18.51
C ALA A 143 -3.02 -0.81 19.78
N ARG A 144 -1.95 -1.61 19.65
CA ARG A 144 -1.16 -2.09 20.80
C ARG A 144 -0.63 -0.95 21.65
N ARG A 145 -0.04 0.07 21.02
CA ARG A 145 0.56 1.22 21.74
C ARG A 145 -0.47 2.06 22.47
N LEU A 146 -1.70 2.13 21.97
CA LEU A 146 -2.80 2.88 22.61
C LEU A 146 -3.46 2.09 23.75
N ALA A 147 -3.30 0.78 23.78
CA ALA A 147 -3.84 -0.09 24.83
C ALA A 147 -2.89 -0.28 26.02
N ALA A 148 -1.64 0.15 25.89
CA ALA A 148 -0.62 0.15 26.95
C ALA A 148 -0.73 1.38 27.84
#